data_AF-A0A2A2HU03-F1
#
_entry.id   AF-A0A2A2HU03-F1
#
_cell.length_a   1.000
_cell.length_b   1.000
_cell.length_c   1.000
_cell.angle_alpha   90.00
_cell.angle_beta   90.00
_cell.angle_gamma   90.00
#
_symmetry.space_group_name_H-M   'P 1'
#
loop_
_entity.id
_entity.type
_entity.pdbx_description
1 polymer ?
#
loop_
_entity_poly.entity_id
_entity_poly.type
_entity_poly.pdbx_seq_one_letter_code
_entity_poly.pdbx_strand_id
1 'polypeptide(L)'
;MSGRAYYAAFLVARCYLESSGYSFPPDSNVHKKVIDYMKDKNSFISNLLFKLRDRRNHADYDLDIQIKKGITISSIKSAQTVIDEIRKL
;
A
#
# COMPACT_ATOMS: atom_id res chain seq x y z
N MET A 1 -7.89 -3.23 11.04
CA MET A 1 -8.46 -3.24 9.67
C MET A 1 -7.57 -2.52 8.66
N SER A 2 -7.06 -1.32 8.96
CA SER A 2 -6.16 -0.55 8.08
C SER A 2 -4.88 -1.30 7.69
N GLY A 3 -4.27 -2.06 8.61
CA GLY A 3 -3.11 -2.91 8.29
C GLY A 3 -3.43 -3.97 7.22
N ARG A 4 -4.57 -4.67 7.31
CA ARG A 4 -4.97 -5.67 6.31
C ARG A 4 -5.25 -5.06 4.94
N ALA A 5 -5.89 -3.88 4.90
CA ALA A 5 -6.13 -3.15 3.66
C ALA A 5 -4.81 -2.75 2.97
N TYR A 6 -3.84 -2.25 3.75
CA TYR A 6 -2.50 -1.97 3.23
C TYR A 6 -1.81 -3.23 2.71
N TYR A 7 -1.78 -4.31 3.48
CA TYR A 7 -1.11 -5.55 3.09
C TYR A 7 -1.70 -6.15 1.80
N ALA A 8 -3.03 -6.12 1.62
CA ALA A 8 -3.66 -6.58 0.39
C ALA A 8 -3.18 -5.77 -0.84
N ALA A 9 -3.25 -4.43 -0.75
CA ALA A 9 -2.80 -3.55 -1.84
C ALA A 9 -1.29 -3.70 -2.13
N PHE A 10 -0.48 -3.81 -1.08
CA PHE A 10 0.96 -4.02 -1.18
C PHE A 10 1.31 -5.34 -1.87
N LEU A 11 0.66 -6.44 -1.50
CA LEU A 11 0.93 -7.76 -2.09
C LEU A 11 0.59 -7.78 -3.58
N VAL A 12 -0.54 -7.18 -3.97
CA VAL A 12 -0.91 -7.08 -5.39
C VAL A 12 0.10 -6.24 -6.16
N ALA A 13 0.54 -5.09 -5.62
CA ALA A 13 1.58 -4.26 -6.23
C ALA A 13 2.92 -5.00 -6.36
N ARG A 14 3.33 -5.72 -5.31
CA ARG A 14 4.56 -6.51 -5.33
C ARG A 14 4.48 -7.62 -6.37
N CYS A 15 3.40 -8.40 -6.41
CA CYS A 15 3.23 -9.47 -7.39
C CYS A 15 3.27 -8.94 -8.83
N TYR A 16 2.63 -7.79 -9.09
CA TYR A 16 2.71 -7.14 -10.40
C TYR A 16 4.16 -6.78 -10.78
N LEU A 17 4.91 -6.15 -9.88
CA LEU A 17 6.32 -5.82 -10.11
C LEU A 17 7.18 -7.10 -10.27
N GLU A 18 6.97 -8.13 -9.45
CA GLU A 18 7.67 -9.41 -9.58
C GLU A 18 7.40 -10.05 -10.95
N SER A 19 6.15 -10.03 -11.42
CA SER A 19 5.79 -10.50 -12.77
C SER A 19 6.41 -9.66 -13.90
N SER A 20 6.76 -8.40 -13.60
CA SER A 20 7.46 -7.49 -14.51
C SER A 20 8.99 -7.60 -14.43
N GLY A 21 9.53 -8.60 -13.70
CA GLY A 21 10.97 -8.87 -13.61
C GLY A 21 11.70 -8.16 -12.47
N TYR A 22 10.99 -7.48 -11.55
CA TYR A 22 11.61 -6.90 -10.35
C TYR A 22 11.79 -7.98 -9.27
N SER A 23 12.82 -7.83 -8.44
CA SER A 23 13.06 -8.72 -7.30
C SER A 23 13.17 -7.92 -6.02
N PHE A 24 12.55 -8.42 -4.95
CA PHE A 24 12.55 -7.77 -3.64
C PHE A 24 13.08 -8.71 -2.57
N PRO A 25 14.10 -8.32 -1.80
CA PRO A 25 14.52 -9.08 -0.62
C PRO A 25 13.43 -9.05 0.46
N PRO A 26 13.30 -10.10 1.29
CA PRO A 26 12.34 -10.16 2.39
C PRO A 26 12.84 -9.33 3.60
N ASP A 27 13.20 -8.08 3.37
CA ASP A 27 13.62 -7.14 4.41
C ASP A 27 12.51 -6.14 4.76
N SER A 28 12.67 -5.38 5.83
CA SER A 28 11.74 -4.33 6.22
C SER A 28 11.64 -3.18 5.20
N ASN A 29 12.64 -3.05 4.31
CA ASN A 29 12.69 -2.04 3.26
C ASN A 29 11.86 -2.41 2.02
N VAL A 30 11.39 -3.66 1.90
CA VAL A 30 10.54 -4.14 0.79
C VAL A 30 9.34 -3.21 0.54
N HIS A 31 8.72 -2.72 1.61
CA HIS A 31 7.57 -1.81 1.54
C HIS A 31 7.92 -0.49 0.85
N LYS A 32 9.11 0.06 1.14
CA LYS A 32 9.58 1.30 0.53
C LYS A 32 9.93 1.07 -0.94
N LYS A 33 10.68 0.00 -1.24
CA LYS A 33 11.09 -0.36 -2.61
C LYS A 33 9.89 -0.57 -3.55
N VAL A 34 8.85 -1.27 -3.10
CA VAL A 34 7.63 -1.47 -3.91
C VAL A 34 6.93 -0.14 -4.20
N ILE A 35 6.86 0.77 -3.23
CA ILE A 35 6.28 2.12 -3.43
C ILE A 35 7.11 2.91 -4.44
N ASP A 36 8.43 2.89 -4.28
CA ASP A 36 9.37 3.62 -5.13
C ASP A 36 9.32 3.09 -6.57
N TYR A 37 9.36 1.77 -6.79
CA TYR A 37 9.27 1.19 -8.13
C TYR A 37 7.89 1.36 -8.76
N MET A 38 6.81 1.34 -7.97
CA MET A 38 5.50 1.71 -8.49
C MET A 38 5.41 3.17 -8.90
N LYS A 39 6.26 4.06 -8.38
CA LYS A 39 6.25 5.47 -8.79
C LYS A 39 6.58 5.63 -10.27
N ASP A 40 7.53 4.82 -10.75
CA ASP A 40 7.96 4.83 -12.15
C ASP A 40 6.91 4.21 -13.08
N LYS A 41 6.12 3.25 -12.58
CA LYS A 41 5.03 2.61 -13.35
C LYS A 41 3.75 3.42 -13.34
N ASN A 42 3.35 3.89 -12.16
CA ASN A 42 2.13 4.65 -11.94
C ASN A 42 2.23 5.41 -10.60
N SER A 43 2.52 6.72 -10.69
CA SER A 43 2.67 7.60 -9.52
C SER A 43 1.40 7.72 -8.68
N PHE A 44 0.22 7.56 -9.27
CA PHE A 44 -1.04 7.55 -8.52
C PHE A 44 -1.14 6.34 -7.59
N ILE A 45 -0.81 5.14 -8.09
CA ILE A 45 -0.78 3.91 -7.28
C ILE A 45 0.27 4.02 -6.17
N SER A 46 1.47 4.52 -6.49
CA SER A 46 2.54 4.76 -5.51
C SER A 46 2.09 5.68 -4.38
N ASN A 47 1.45 6.81 -4.72
CA ASN A 47 0.93 7.76 -3.74
C ASN A 47 -0.15 7.14 -2.82
N LEU A 48 -1.02 6.28 -3.36
CA LEU A 48 -2.02 5.58 -2.56
C LEU A 48 -1.38 4.56 -1.61
N LEU A 49 -0.42 3.77 -2.09
CA LEU A 49 0.33 2.82 -1.26
C LEU A 49 1.09 3.53 -0.13
N PHE A 50 1.70 4.69 -0.42
CA PHE A 50 2.36 5.52 0.58
C PHE A 50 1.38 5.97 1.67
N LYS A 51 0.23 6.54 1.28
CA LYS A 51 -0.80 6.98 2.25
C LYS A 51 -1.35 5.83 3.08
N LEU A 52 -1.53 4.65 2.49
CA LEU A 52 -1.99 3.46 3.22
C LEU A 52 -0.95 2.98 4.23
N ARG A 53 0.33 2.98 3.86
CA ARG A 53 1.43 2.65 4.76
C ARG A 53 1.52 3.63 5.92
N ASP A 54 1.42 4.93 5.63
CA ASP A 54 1.45 5.98 6.63
C ASP A 54 0.29 5.86 7.64
N ARG A 55 -0.93 5.66 7.15
CA ARG A 55 -2.11 5.40 7.99
C ARG A 55 -1.97 4.14 8.84
N ARG A 56 -1.35 3.09 8.30
CA ARG A 56 -1.05 1.87 9.07
C ARG A 56 -0.06 2.20 10.19
N ASN A 57 1.04 2.88 9.90
CA ASN A 57 2.04 3.20 10.92
C ASN A 57 1.43 4.01 12.07
N HIS A 58 0.63 5.04 11.76
CA HIS A 58 -0.10 5.78 12.79
C HIS A 58 -1.07 4.87 13.57
N ALA A 59 -1.79 3.99 12.89
CA ALA A 59 -2.71 3.05 13.54
C ALA A 59 -2.02 2.02 14.46
N ASP A 60 -0.83 1.57 14.08
CA ASP A 60 -0.10 0.50 14.78
C ASP A 60 0.77 1.03 15.92
N TYR A 61 1.27 2.27 15.83
CA TYR A 61 2.26 2.82 16.76
C TYR A 61 1.78 4.04 17.55
N ASP A 62 0.70 4.71 17.14
CA ASP A 62 0.20 5.90 17.82
C ASP A 62 -0.97 5.53 18.73
N LEU A 63 -0.64 5.26 20.00
CA LEU A 63 -1.58 4.75 21.01
C LEU A 63 -2.63 5.79 21.43
N ASP A 64 -2.35 7.08 21.18
CA ASP A 64 -3.23 8.19 21.54
C ASP A 64 -4.24 8.56 20.45
N ILE A 65 -4.14 7.96 19.25
CA ILE A 65 -5.05 8.27 18.15
C ILE A 65 -6.28 7.37 18.21
N GLN A 66 -7.43 7.99 18.46
CA GLN A 66 -8.72 7.36 18.22
C GLN A 66 -8.92 7.17 16.71
N ILE A 67 -8.72 5.95 16.20
CA ILE A 67 -8.93 5.65 14.77
C ILE A 67 -10.42 5.80 14.45
N LYS A 68 -10.76 6.93 13.84
CA LYS A 68 -12.13 7.22 13.40
C LYS A 68 -12.56 6.25 12.31
N LYS A 69 -13.83 5.81 12.35
CA LYS A 69 -14.46 4.95 11.34
C LYS A 69 -14.21 5.42 9.89
N GLY A 70 -14.15 6.74 9.67
CA GLY A 70 -13.83 7.34 8.37
C GLY A 70 -12.45 6.97 7.82
N ILE A 71 -11.42 6.88 8.67
CA ILE A 71 -10.06 6.48 8.26
C ILE A 71 -10.04 5.03 7.80
N THR A 72 -10.74 4.15 8.51
CA THR A 72 -10.88 2.73 8.15
C THR A 72 -11.55 2.57 6.79
N ILE A 73 -12.68 3.24 6.57
CA ILE A 73 -13.41 3.19 5.29
C ILE A 73 -12.55 3.76 4.16
N SER A 74 -11.89 4.90 4.39
CA SER A 74 -10.99 5.50 3.39
C SER A 74 -9.84 4.57 3.03
N SER A 75 -9.27 3.86 4.01
CA SER A 75 -8.18 2.91 3.77
C SER A 75 -8.64 1.70 2.95
N ILE A 76 -9.83 1.17 3.22
CA ILE A 76 -10.40 0.08 2.40
C ILE A 76 -10.64 0.55 0.97
N LYS A 77 -11.24 1.73 0.77
CA LYS A 77 -11.47 2.30 -0.56
C LYS A 77 -10.17 2.52 -1.31
N SER A 78 -9.16 3.12 -0.68
CA SER A 78 -7.85 3.33 -1.30
C SER A 78 -7.17 2.01 -1.68
N ALA A 79 -7.27 0.97 -0.84
CA ALA A 79 -6.73 -0.34 -1.17
C ALA A 79 -7.43 -0.96 -2.37
N GLN A 80 -8.77 -0.86 -2.45
CA GLN A 80 -9.53 -1.32 -3.60
C GLN A 80 -9.12 -0.57 -4.87
N THR A 81 -9.00 0.76 -4.81
CA THR A 81 -8.53 1.57 -5.94
C THR A 81 -7.15 1.13 -6.42
N VAL A 82 -6.19 0.85 -5.52
CA VAL A 82 -4.88 0.33 -5.91
C VAL A 82 -5.01 -0.98 -6.69
N ILE A 83 -5.81 -1.93 -6.19
CA ILE A 83 -6.01 -3.23 -6.83
C ILE A 83 -6.63 -3.05 -8.23
N ASP A 84 -7.63 -2.19 -8.36
CA ASP A 84 -8.32 -1.96 -9.62
C ASP A 84 -7.46 -1.23 -10.64
N GLU A 85 -6.61 -0.28 -10.21
CA GLU A 85 -5.67 0.40 -11.10
C GLU A 85 -4.53 -0.52 -11.56
N ILE A 86 -4.02 -1.41 -10.69
CA ILE A 86 -2.99 -2.37 -11.09
C ILE A 86 -3.51 -3.32 -12.18
N ARG A 87 -4.77 -3.73 -12.11
CA ARG A 87 -5.39 -4.62 -13.13
C ARG A 87 -5.52 -3.98 -14.52
N LYS A 88 -5.35 -2.67 -14.62
CA LYS A 88 -5.41 -1.91 -15.88
C LYS A 88 -4.04 -1.68 -16.50
N LEU A 89 -2.95 -1.98 -15.77
CA LEU A 89 -1.58 -1.93 -16.26
C LEU A 89 -1.25 -3.19 -17.04
#